data_AF-A0A401LWH3-F1
#
_entry.id   AF-A0A401LWH3-F1
#
_cell.length_a   1.000
_cell.length_b   1.000
_cell.length_c   1.000
_cell.angle_alpha   90.00
_cell.angle_beta   90.00
_cell.angle_gamma   90.00
#
_symmetry.space_group_name_H-M   'P 1'
#
loop_
_entity.id
_entity.type
_entity.pdbx_description
1 polymer ?
#
loop_
_entity_poly.entity_id
_entity_poly.type
_entity_poly.pdbx_seq_one_letter_code
_entity_poly.pdbx_strand_id
1 'polypeptide(L)'
;MEKKSASEETINLLYNNMGVNIELLFPSLCNCVDTIKQLKVSVSRRSADYRAELLLTMLEIKVFAITIQLDIFTFLRADFRTKHPCEKRINLKYVNVAILEGCKYIQGFGKDTKHSKLSILREIGQSNDDSELCIDVLSLKNSLDDFLKLYNNLNDKTNRDLALHYDQNPLKVYEFLEQISEEVEVSRVIKWFDVLKVVSQTTEKYIKKYESMLSENLDSSSFIVDMYKQINIFPDKDNKIYNSTDEIIRTYSNRLDSIIRNCRLSEKIGKTMNSKFQIDVGAIKQFCQPLIHDVYPGIHIHYIYLDLACALKAYFTSESFVERQLNLRRITVILYDGFARIYGYNDAQKDQSFWKGICSNLQHSEDVETKKLLIKTQKVLDDLSKDQSINNPTLRECFIHYRKGKIDNVIKLHEETMKAFPIAEMAKSMKLLIVLPDIIKLNATSLAVVNRSLEQSFEEKKNENRDSLYSILDMIPNAELKKKFKNDIIDKFEDILIKFKR
;
A
#
# COMPACT_ATOMS: atom_id res chain seq x y z
N MET A 1 -18.57 0.52 -28.84
CA MET A 1 -17.23 0.87 -29.31
C MET A 1 -16.24 -0.06 -28.63
N GLU A 2 -15.45 -0.83 -29.38
CA GLU A 2 -14.31 -1.53 -28.81
C GLU A 2 -13.33 -0.50 -28.23
N LYS A 3 -12.99 -0.64 -26.96
CA LYS A 3 -12.00 0.22 -26.32
C LYS A 3 -10.63 -0.11 -26.91
N LYS A 4 -10.07 0.82 -27.67
CA LYS A 4 -8.73 0.70 -28.23
C LYS A 4 -7.71 1.09 -27.16
N SER A 5 -6.71 0.24 -26.92
CA SER A 5 -5.58 0.58 -26.05
C SER A 5 -4.84 1.81 -26.57
N ALA A 6 -4.27 2.60 -25.66
CA ALA A 6 -3.40 3.71 -26.04
C ALA A 6 -2.20 3.20 -26.86
N SER A 7 -1.78 3.98 -27.86
CA SER A 7 -0.55 3.68 -28.60
C SER A 7 0.68 3.83 -27.71
N GLU A 8 1.75 3.10 -28.04
CA GLU A 8 3.05 3.24 -27.38
C GLU A 8 3.57 4.69 -27.44
N GLU A 9 3.35 5.37 -28.57
CA GLU A 9 3.66 6.80 -28.73
C GLU A 9 2.91 7.68 -27.71
N THR A 10 1.61 7.44 -27.51
CA THR A 10 0.81 8.17 -26.52
C THR A 10 1.32 7.94 -25.11
N ILE A 11 1.65 6.69 -24.77
CA ILE A 11 2.19 6.32 -23.45
C ILE A 11 3.54 7.01 -23.23
N ASN A 12 4.43 6.98 -24.22
CA ASN A 12 5.74 7.63 -24.15
C ASN A 12 5.62 9.15 -24.01
N LEU A 13 4.66 9.78 -24.70
CA LEU A 13 4.41 11.21 -24.57
C LEU A 13 3.93 11.56 -23.15
N LEU A 14 2.97 10.82 -22.61
CA LEU A 14 2.49 11.01 -21.23
C LEU A 14 3.61 10.84 -20.21
N TYR A 15 4.39 9.77 -20.37
CA TYR A 15 5.55 9.46 -19.55
C TYR A 15 6.55 10.63 -19.54
N ASN A 16 6.96 11.11 -20.72
CA ASN A 16 7.93 12.21 -20.86
C ASN A 16 7.38 13.52 -20.27
N ASN A 17 6.11 13.85 -20.56
CA ASN A 17 5.47 15.05 -20.04
C ASN A 17 5.42 15.05 -18.50
N MET A 18 5.12 13.91 -17.87
CA MET A 18 5.17 13.79 -16.41
C MET A 18 6.58 14.01 -15.87
N GLY A 19 7.63 13.54 -16.57
CA GLY A 19 9.02 13.78 -16.20
C GLY A 19 9.40 15.25 -16.22
N VAL A 20 9.04 15.95 -17.29
CA VAL A 20 9.22 17.41 -17.42
C VAL A 20 8.50 18.14 -16.29
N ASN A 21 7.26 17.75 -15.96
CA ASN A 21 6.52 18.37 -14.88
C ASN A 21 7.15 18.11 -13.50
N ILE A 22 7.74 16.93 -13.24
CA ILE A 22 8.48 16.68 -11.99
C ILE A 22 9.64 17.67 -11.83
N GLU A 23 10.42 17.90 -12.88
CA GLU A 23 11.55 18.84 -12.87
C GLU A 23 11.10 20.31 -12.72
N LEU A 24 9.92 20.67 -13.23
CA LEU A 24 9.36 22.02 -13.06
C LEU A 24 8.77 22.24 -11.66
N LEU A 25 8.09 21.23 -11.12
CA LEU A 25 7.38 21.32 -9.84
C LEU A 25 8.34 21.31 -8.65
N PHE A 26 9.45 20.58 -8.73
CA PHE A 26 10.35 20.42 -7.58
C PHE A 26 11.03 21.72 -7.11
N PRO A 27 11.62 22.57 -7.98
CA PRO A 27 12.13 23.87 -7.54
C PRO A 27 11.05 24.76 -6.91
N SER A 28 9.84 24.72 -7.46
CA SER A 28 8.68 25.44 -6.91
C SER A 28 8.32 24.96 -5.50
N LEU A 29 8.37 23.64 -5.27
CA LEU A 29 8.19 23.05 -3.94
C LEU A 29 9.23 23.56 -2.94
N CYS A 30 10.51 23.48 -3.30
CA CYS A 30 11.61 23.94 -2.44
C CYS A 30 11.43 25.42 -2.07
N ASN A 31 11.17 26.28 -3.06
CA ASN A 31 10.94 27.70 -2.84
C ASN A 31 9.75 27.97 -1.90
N CYS A 32 8.63 27.25 -2.08
CA CYS A 32 7.48 27.38 -1.19
C CYS A 32 7.81 26.95 0.24
N VAL A 33 8.55 25.84 0.42
CA VAL A 33 8.96 25.36 1.75
C VAL A 33 9.87 26.36 2.45
N ASP A 34 10.86 26.91 1.76
CA ASP A 34 11.78 27.91 2.31
C ASP A 34 11.05 29.21 2.67
N THR A 35 10.11 29.64 1.82
CA THR A 35 9.24 30.80 2.07
C THR A 35 8.42 30.59 3.35
N ILE A 36 7.82 29.42 3.54
CA ILE A 36 7.04 29.12 4.75
C ILE A 36 7.92 29.18 6.01
N LYS A 37 9.14 28.64 5.96
CA LYS A 37 10.06 28.65 7.11
C LYS A 37 10.37 30.08 7.55
N GLN A 38 10.65 30.96 6.58
CA GLN A 38 10.89 32.37 6.85
C GLN A 38 9.63 33.06 7.41
N LEU A 39 8.48 32.82 6.80
CA LEU A 39 7.20 33.40 7.24
C LEU A 39 6.84 32.99 8.67
N LYS A 40 7.07 31.72 9.07
CA LYS A 40 6.85 31.24 10.44
C LYS A 40 7.73 31.98 11.47
N VAL A 41 8.97 32.32 11.11
CA VAL A 41 9.87 33.14 11.95
C VAL A 41 9.39 34.58 12.06
N SER A 42 8.85 35.17 10.99
CA SER A 42 8.30 36.53 11.04
C SER A 42 6.96 36.63 11.75
N VAL A 43 6.07 35.64 11.58
CA VAL A 43 4.74 35.58 12.21
C VAL A 43 4.86 35.34 13.71
N SER A 44 5.78 34.49 14.16
CA SER A 44 6.03 34.31 15.60
C SER A 44 6.53 35.58 16.31
N ARG A 45 7.05 36.57 15.56
CA ARG A 45 7.50 37.88 16.08
C ARG A 45 6.44 38.98 15.96
N ARG A 46 5.41 38.81 15.13
CA ARG A 46 4.36 39.81 14.88
C ARG A 46 3.01 39.24 15.35
N SER A 47 2.45 39.80 16.41
CA SER A 47 1.12 39.41 16.90
C SER A 47 0.05 39.45 15.79
N ALA A 48 -0.72 38.36 15.67
CA ALA A 48 -2.08 38.26 15.09
C ALA A 48 -2.41 39.07 13.81
N ASP A 49 -1.59 38.99 12.75
CA ASP A 49 -2.01 39.44 11.41
C ASP A 49 -2.67 38.28 10.65
N TYR A 50 -4.00 38.31 10.50
CA TYR A 50 -4.75 37.26 9.80
C TYR A 50 -4.29 37.08 8.35
N ARG A 51 -3.75 38.12 7.69
CA ARG A 51 -3.24 38.02 6.31
C ARG A 51 -2.01 37.14 6.26
N ALA A 52 -1.17 37.21 7.28
CA ALA A 52 0.01 36.36 7.39
C ALA A 52 -0.39 34.89 7.69
N GLU A 53 -1.41 34.68 8.52
CA GLU A 53 -1.99 33.35 8.76
C GLU A 53 -2.63 32.75 7.50
N LEU A 54 -3.38 33.56 6.75
CA LEU A 54 -3.99 33.16 5.48
C LEU A 54 -2.92 32.85 4.43
N LEU A 55 -1.91 33.72 4.27
CA LEU A 55 -0.79 33.50 3.36
C LEU A 55 -0.03 32.21 3.71
N LEU A 56 0.26 31.99 5.00
CA LEU A 56 0.89 30.77 5.48
C LEU A 56 0.05 29.53 5.13
N THR A 57 -1.24 29.58 5.40
CA THR A 57 -2.18 28.48 5.09
C THR A 57 -2.22 28.20 3.58
N MET A 58 -2.23 29.24 2.74
CA MET A 58 -2.23 29.10 1.28
C MET A 58 -0.92 28.51 0.76
N LEU A 59 0.23 28.90 1.32
CA LEU A 59 1.52 28.30 0.99
C LEU A 59 1.58 26.81 1.40
N GLU A 60 1.07 26.44 2.58
CA GLU A 60 0.99 25.03 3.00
C GLU A 60 0.09 24.20 2.09
N ILE A 61 -1.04 24.76 1.62
CA ILE A 61 -1.91 24.12 0.64
C ILE A 61 -1.21 24.00 -0.72
N LYS A 62 -0.42 24.99 -1.14
CA LYS A 62 0.37 24.94 -2.38
C LYS A 62 1.47 23.87 -2.30
N VAL A 63 2.20 23.78 -1.19
CA VAL A 63 3.19 22.71 -0.93
C VAL A 63 2.53 21.34 -1.02
N PHE A 64 1.36 21.16 -0.40
CA PHE A 64 0.56 19.94 -0.54
C PHE A 64 0.22 19.65 -2.00
N ALA A 65 -0.35 20.62 -2.72
CA ALA A 65 -0.81 20.44 -4.09
C ALA A 65 0.33 20.07 -5.04
N ILE A 66 1.54 20.60 -4.82
CA ILE A 66 2.73 20.21 -5.58
C ILE A 66 3.18 18.80 -5.17
N THR A 67 3.23 18.50 -3.88
CA THR A 67 3.68 17.20 -3.36
C THR A 67 2.81 16.05 -3.90
N ILE A 68 1.49 16.18 -3.87
CA ILE A 68 0.59 15.14 -4.38
C ILE A 68 0.70 14.96 -5.90
N GLN A 69 0.97 16.03 -6.67
CA GLN A 69 1.24 15.91 -8.11
C GLN A 69 2.52 15.14 -8.36
N LEU A 70 3.59 15.44 -7.63
CA LEU A 70 4.84 14.70 -7.71
C LEU A 70 4.65 13.21 -7.39
N ASP A 71 3.84 12.89 -6.37
CA ASP A 71 3.49 11.51 -6.02
C ASP A 71 2.76 10.80 -7.15
N ILE A 72 1.70 11.42 -7.68
CA ILE A 72 0.91 10.86 -8.78
C ILE A 72 1.79 10.64 -10.02
N PHE A 73 2.60 11.62 -10.41
CA PHE A 73 3.49 11.50 -11.57
C PHE A 73 4.54 10.41 -11.37
N THR A 74 5.11 10.29 -10.17
CA THR A 74 6.09 9.24 -9.85
C THR A 74 5.47 7.85 -10.01
N PHE A 75 4.27 7.62 -9.45
CA PHE A 75 3.61 6.32 -9.53
C PHE A 75 3.11 5.98 -10.93
N LEU A 76 2.55 6.95 -11.67
CA LEU A 76 2.11 6.74 -13.04
C LEU A 76 3.28 6.51 -14.00
N ARG A 77 4.42 7.19 -13.82
CA ARG A 77 5.62 6.91 -14.61
C ARG A 77 6.14 5.50 -14.38
N ALA A 78 6.13 5.03 -13.13
CA ALA A 78 6.46 3.63 -12.83
C ALA A 78 5.47 2.65 -13.50
N ASP A 79 4.16 2.95 -13.48
CA ASP A 79 3.14 2.16 -14.17
C ASP A 79 3.34 2.12 -15.70
N PHE A 80 3.62 3.25 -16.34
CA PHE A 80 3.80 3.32 -17.80
C PHE A 80 5.04 2.57 -18.30
N ARG A 81 6.10 2.47 -17.49
CA ARG A 81 7.27 1.62 -17.79
C ARG A 81 6.98 0.12 -17.61
N THR A 82 5.90 -0.22 -16.91
CA THR A 82 5.61 -1.59 -16.50
C THR A 82 4.84 -2.35 -17.57
N LYS A 83 5.21 -3.62 -17.79
CA LYS A 83 4.47 -4.56 -18.65
C LYS A 83 3.62 -5.57 -17.86
N HIS A 84 4.03 -5.89 -16.64
CA HIS A 84 3.39 -6.95 -15.84
C HIS A 84 2.14 -6.44 -15.11
N PRO A 85 0.96 -7.07 -15.25
CA PRO A 85 -0.29 -6.58 -14.64
C PRO A 85 -0.24 -6.44 -13.11
N CYS A 86 0.44 -7.35 -12.41
CA CYS A 86 0.61 -7.26 -10.95
C CYS A 86 1.36 -5.98 -10.53
N GLU A 87 2.46 -5.65 -11.23
CA GLU A 87 3.25 -4.45 -10.94
C GLU A 87 2.46 -3.19 -11.27
N LYS A 88 1.68 -3.18 -12.36
CA LYS A 88 0.75 -2.08 -12.67
C LYS A 88 -0.23 -1.80 -11.53
N ARG A 89 -0.94 -2.85 -11.08
CA ARG A 89 -1.88 -2.75 -9.95
C ARG A 89 -1.21 -2.24 -8.68
N ILE A 90 -0.01 -2.72 -8.39
CA ILE A 90 0.78 -2.29 -7.23
C ILE A 90 1.18 -0.81 -7.34
N ASN A 91 1.57 -0.31 -8.51
CA ASN A 91 1.89 1.10 -8.70
C ASN A 91 0.63 1.99 -8.60
N LEU A 92 -0.46 1.58 -9.25
CA LEU A 92 -1.74 2.30 -9.25
C LEU A 92 -2.40 2.34 -7.86
N LYS A 93 -2.20 1.34 -6.99
CA LYS A 93 -2.72 1.40 -5.62
C LYS A 93 -2.19 2.62 -4.84
N TYR A 94 -0.95 3.05 -5.11
CA TYR A 94 -0.35 4.21 -4.45
C TYR A 94 -0.88 5.53 -4.99
N VAL A 95 -1.30 5.58 -6.26
CA VAL A 95 -2.07 6.72 -6.80
C VAL A 95 -3.37 6.88 -6.03
N ASN A 96 -4.09 5.78 -5.82
CA ASN A 96 -5.33 5.76 -5.04
C ASN A 96 -5.11 6.26 -3.60
N VAL A 97 -4.09 5.74 -2.92
CA VAL A 97 -3.69 6.18 -1.57
C VAL A 97 -3.39 7.68 -1.54
N ALA A 98 -2.60 8.19 -2.49
CA ALA A 98 -2.22 9.60 -2.53
C ALA A 98 -3.45 10.51 -2.64
N ILE A 99 -4.40 10.16 -3.53
CA ILE A 99 -5.67 10.88 -3.71
C ILE A 99 -6.51 10.85 -2.43
N LEU A 100 -6.66 9.70 -1.79
CA LEU A 100 -7.46 9.57 -0.57
C LEU A 100 -6.89 10.34 0.62
N GLU A 101 -5.57 10.31 0.81
CA GLU A 101 -4.91 11.17 1.79
C GLU A 101 -5.01 12.65 1.40
N GLY A 102 -5.06 12.97 0.11
CA GLY A 102 -5.33 14.32 -0.40
C GLY A 102 -6.73 14.83 -0.04
N CYS A 103 -7.76 14.02 -0.26
CA CYS A 103 -9.12 14.33 0.18
C CYS A 103 -9.18 14.59 1.69
N LYS A 104 -8.51 13.73 2.48
CA LYS A 104 -8.42 13.88 3.94
C LYS A 104 -7.67 15.15 4.35
N TYR A 105 -6.64 15.54 3.61
CA TYR A 105 -5.91 16.78 3.88
C TYR A 105 -6.81 18.01 3.70
N ILE A 106 -7.53 18.07 2.57
CA ILE A 106 -8.36 19.22 2.20
C ILE A 106 -9.61 19.34 3.08
N GLN A 107 -10.44 18.29 3.23
CA GLN A 107 -11.72 18.37 3.96
C GLN A 107 -11.79 17.57 5.26
N GLY A 108 -10.85 16.64 5.49
CA GLY A 108 -10.89 15.72 6.61
C GLY A 108 -12.05 14.72 6.56
N PHE A 109 -12.04 13.72 7.44
CA PHE A 109 -13.12 12.74 7.54
C PHE A 109 -13.57 12.57 9.00
N GLY A 110 -14.88 12.54 9.22
CA GLY A 110 -15.47 12.34 10.55
C GLY A 110 -14.96 13.37 11.58
N LYS A 111 -14.40 12.90 12.69
CA LYS A 111 -13.89 13.76 13.78
C LYS A 111 -12.70 14.65 13.37
N ASP A 112 -12.06 14.34 12.25
CA ASP A 112 -10.87 15.02 11.75
C ASP A 112 -11.20 16.25 10.87
N THR A 113 -12.48 16.40 10.45
CA THR A 113 -12.94 17.50 9.58
C THR A 113 -12.59 18.89 10.15
N LYS A 114 -12.71 19.09 11.46
CA LYS A 114 -12.38 20.37 12.13
C LYS A 114 -10.93 20.83 11.98
N HIS A 115 -10.02 19.95 11.59
CA HIS A 115 -8.60 20.27 11.40
C HIS A 115 -8.20 20.28 9.92
N SER A 116 -9.16 20.15 9.03
CA SER A 116 -8.95 20.21 7.59
C SER A 116 -8.62 21.62 7.12
N LYS A 117 -7.94 21.74 5.96
CA LYS A 117 -7.61 23.04 5.38
C LYS A 117 -8.86 23.85 5.00
N LEU A 118 -9.92 23.20 4.52
CA LEU A 118 -11.19 23.88 4.25
C LEU A 118 -11.84 24.45 5.52
N SER A 119 -11.79 23.72 6.63
CA SER A 119 -12.32 24.23 7.91
C SER A 119 -11.52 25.43 8.41
N ILE A 120 -10.18 25.36 8.34
CA ILE A 120 -9.30 26.47 8.73
C ILE A 120 -9.57 27.70 7.86
N LEU A 121 -9.59 27.56 6.54
CA LEU A 121 -9.87 28.69 5.63
C LEU A 121 -11.25 29.29 5.84
N ARG A 122 -12.27 28.46 6.13
CA ARG A 122 -13.60 28.95 6.46
C ARG A 122 -13.60 29.76 7.75
N GLU A 123 -12.93 29.29 8.78
CA GLU A 123 -12.82 29.98 10.07
C GLU A 123 -12.11 31.33 9.92
N ILE A 124 -11.01 31.37 9.15
CA ILE A 124 -10.31 32.62 8.81
C ILE A 124 -11.25 33.58 8.08
N GLY A 125 -11.96 33.11 7.04
CA GLY A 125 -12.87 33.96 6.27
C GLY A 125 -14.03 34.52 7.10
N GLN A 126 -14.65 33.69 7.93
CA GLN A 126 -15.78 34.08 8.78
C GLN A 126 -15.36 35.02 9.91
N SER A 127 -14.21 34.79 10.54
CA SER A 127 -13.74 35.61 11.67
C SER A 127 -13.24 36.99 11.24
N ASN A 128 -13.01 37.20 9.94
CA ASN A 128 -12.47 38.44 9.38
C ASN A 128 -13.39 39.08 8.32
N ASP A 129 -14.64 38.63 8.22
CA ASP A 129 -15.64 39.10 7.24
C ASP A 129 -15.15 39.10 5.77
N ASP A 130 -14.26 38.17 5.41
CA ASP A 130 -13.71 38.04 4.06
C ASP A 130 -14.68 37.23 3.17
N SER A 131 -15.64 37.94 2.57
CA SER A 131 -16.65 37.35 1.69
C SER A 131 -16.05 36.70 0.44
N GLU A 132 -14.95 37.24 -0.07
CA GLU A 132 -14.21 36.70 -1.21
C GLU A 132 -13.64 35.32 -0.88
N LEU A 133 -12.98 35.20 0.28
CA LEU A 133 -12.45 33.91 0.75
C LEU A 133 -13.56 32.90 1.02
N CYS A 134 -14.69 33.33 1.58
CA CYS A 134 -15.83 32.45 1.80
C CYS A 134 -16.37 31.87 0.49
N ILE A 135 -16.44 32.67 -0.58
CA ILE A 135 -16.86 32.22 -1.92
C ILE A 135 -15.86 31.23 -2.51
N ASP A 136 -14.57 31.53 -2.44
CA ASP A 136 -13.52 30.65 -2.98
C ASP A 136 -13.45 29.31 -2.23
N VAL A 137 -13.60 29.33 -0.90
CA VAL A 137 -13.69 28.12 -0.06
C VAL A 137 -14.91 27.27 -0.42
N LEU A 138 -16.06 27.90 -0.73
CA LEU A 138 -17.24 27.19 -1.20
C LEU A 138 -17.00 26.54 -2.57
N SER A 139 -16.31 27.23 -3.48
CA SER A 139 -15.94 26.69 -4.80
C SER A 139 -15.02 25.47 -4.68
N LEU A 140 -13.99 25.55 -3.83
CA LEU A 140 -13.12 24.42 -3.52
C LEU A 140 -13.90 23.23 -2.95
N LYS A 141 -14.80 23.50 -2.00
CA LYS A 141 -15.66 22.48 -1.42
C LYS A 141 -16.53 21.81 -2.49
N ASN A 142 -17.19 22.59 -3.35
CA ASN A 142 -18.06 22.04 -4.40
C ASN A 142 -17.29 21.15 -5.37
N SER A 143 -16.09 21.58 -5.79
CA SER A 143 -15.22 20.78 -6.67
C SER A 143 -14.84 19.45 -6.03
N LEU A 144 -14.51 19.44 -4.74
CA LEU A 144 -14.20 18.22 -4.00
C LEU A 144 -15.45 17.35 -3.78
N ASP A 145 -16.59 17.93 -3.46
CA ASP A 145 -17.86 17.21 -3.30
C ASP A 145 -18.26 16.53 -4.62
N ASP A 146 -18.05 17.17 -5.77
CA ASP A 146 -18.32 16.58 -7.08
C ASP A 146 -17.36 15.44 -7.42
N PHE A 147 -16.08 15.59 -7.11
CA PHE A 147 -15.12 14.49 -7.20
C PHE A 147 -15.55 13.30 -6.33
N LEU A 148 -15.93 13.58 -5.08
CA LEU A 148 -16.36 12.54 -4.15
C LEU A 148 -17.69 11.91 -4.58
N LYS A 149 -18.65 12.62 -5.16
CA LYS A 149 -19.87 11.96 -5.69
C LYS A 149 -19.55 10.88 -6.74
N LEU A 150 -18.50 11.08 -7.53
CA LEU A 150 -18.09 10.15 -8.58
C LEU A 150 -17.28 8.97 -8.04
N TYR A 151 -16.47 9.19 -6.99
CA TYR A 151 -15.47 8.20 -6.55
C TYR A 151 -15.61 7.75 -5.09
N ASN A 152 -16.44 8.40 -4.28
CA ASN A 152 -16.68 8.08 -2.87
C ASN A 152 -17.74 6.98 -2.74
N ASN A 153 -17.34 5.74 -3.01
CA ASN A 153 -17.98 4.63 -2.35
C ASN A 153 -17.35 4.50 -0.95
N LEU A 154 -18.17 4.23 0.08
CA LEU A 154 -17.76 3.95 1.47
C LEU A 154 -16.68 2.85 1.60
N ASN A 155 -16.32 2.18 0.50
CA ASN A 155 -15.20 1.27 0.35
C ASN A 155 -13.82 1.95 0.32
N ASP A 156 -13.71 3.27 0.11
CA ASP A 156 -12.40 3.91 -0.07
C ASP A 156 -11.53 3.96 1.20
N LYS A 157 -12.12 4.10 2.39
CA LYS A 157 -11.35 3.97 3.64
C LYS A 157 -10.82 2.54 3.81
N THR A 158 -11.66 1.55 3.55
CA THR A 158 -11.30 0.13 3.58
C THR A 158 -10.22 -0.16 2.55
N ASN A 159 -10.36 0.32 1.31
CA ASN A 159 -9.40 0.16 0.22
C ASN A 159 -8.05 0.79 0.56
N ARG A 160 -8.04 1.99 1.13
CA ARG A 160 -6.82 2.66 1.62
C ARG A 160 -6.13 1.86 2.72
N ASP A 161 -6.91 1.31 3.65
CA ASP A 161 -6.36 0.48 4.73
C ASP A 161 -5.86 -0.87 4.20
N LEU A 162 -6.55 -1.50 3.24
CA LEU A 162 -6.12 -2.69 2.51
C LEU A 162 -4.82 -2.43 1.72
N ALA A 163 -4.66 -1.25 1.11
CA ALA A 163 -3.52 -0.89 0.27
C ALA A 163 -2.21 -0.71 1.05
N LEU A 164 -2.30 -0.21 2.29
CA LEU A 164 -1.14 0.22 3.09
C LEU A 164 -0.84 -0.68 4.29
N HIS A 165 -1.85 -1.20 5.00
CA HIS A 165 -1.64 -1.83 6.32
C HIS A 165 -1.64 -3.37 6.29
N TYR A 166 -1.65 -3.97 5.10
CA TYR A 166 -1.73 -5.42 4.87
C TYR A 166 -2.73 -6.10 5.84
N ASP A 167 -4.04 -5.95 5.55
CA ASP A 167 -5.16 -6.42 6.37
C ASP A 167 -5.01 -7.88 6.84
N GLN A 168 -5.45 -8.20 8.06
CA GLN A 168 -5.33 -9.55 8.63
C GLN A 168 -5.93 -10.65 7.73
N ASN A 169 -6.87 -10.29 6.85
CA ASN A 169 -7.34 -11.14 5.77
C ASN A 169 -6.66 -10.75 4.44
N PRO A 170 -5.60 -11.47 4.01
CA PRO A 170 -4.87 -11.15 2.79
C PRO A 170 -5.65 -11.46 1.50
N LEU A 171 -6.74 -12.23 1.58
CA LEU A 171 -7.60 -12.46 0.42
C LEU A 171 -8.36 -11.18 0.04
N LYS A 172 -8.77 -10.37 1.02
CA LYS A 172 -9.37 -9.06 0.76
C LYS A 172 -8.38 -8.11 0.07
N VAL A 173 -7.11 -8.16 0.50
CA VAL A 173 -6.03 -7.40 -0.16
C VAL A 173 -5.87 -7.84 -1.62
N TYR A 174 -5.94 -9.16 -1.89
CA TYR A 174 -5.88 -9.68 -3.27
C TYR A 174 -7.04 -9.18 -4.12
N GLU A 175 -8.26 -9.32 -3.62
CA GLU A 175 -9.48 -8.94 -4.32
C GLU A 175 -9.49 -7.44 -4.62
N PHE A 176 -9.03 -6.62 -3.68
CA PHE A 176 -8.83 -5.19 -3.91
C PHE A 176 -7.83 -4.94 -5.04
N LEU A 177 -6.65 -5.58 -5.03
CA LEU A 177 -5.65 -5.40 -6.08
C LEU A 177 -6.16 -5.87 -7.46
N GLU A 178 -6.93 -6.97 -7.52
CA GLU A 178 -7.53 -7.45 -8.77
C GLU A 178 -8.52 -6.46 -9.39
N GLN A 179 -9.20 -5.65 -8.57
CA GLN A 179 -10.15 -4.63 -9.01
C GLN A 179 -9.49 -3.36 -9.55
N ILE A 180 -8.20 -3.14 -9.24
CA ILE A 180 -7.46 -1.98 -9.75
C ILE A 180 -7.24 -2.13 -11.26
N SER A 181 -7.63 -1.11 -12.00
CA SER A 181 -7.42 -1.01 -13.44
C SER A 181 -6.92 0.38 -13.84
N GLU A 182 -6.08 0.44 -14.87
CA GLU A 182 -5.54 1.71 -15.40
C GLU A 182 -6.67 2.67 -15.79
N GLU A 183 -7.70 2.17 -16.47
CA GLU A 183 -8.80 3.03 -16.94
C GLU A 183 -9.50 3.75 -15.78
N VAL A 184 -9.85 3.03 -14.71
CA VAL A 184 -10.54 3.60 -13.56
C VAL A 184 -9.63 4.55 -12.80
N GLU A 185 -8.39 4.15 -12.53
CA GLU A 185 -7.47 4.97 -11.72
C GLU A 185 -6.95 6.20 -12.48
N VAL A 186 -6.68 6.11 -13.78
CA VAL A 186 -6.31 7.28 -14.59
C VAL A 186 -7.49 8.25 -14.74
N SER A 187 -8.71 7.73 -14.91
CA SER A 187 -9.91 8.58 -14.91
C SER A 187 -10.09 9.32 -13.58
N ARG A 188 -9.85 8.61 -12.46
CA ARG A 188 -9.84 9.20 -11.12
C ARG A 188 -8.78 10.30 -11.01
N VAL A 189 -7.56 10.08 -11.52
CA VAL A 189 -6.49 11.09 -11.54
C VAL A 189 -6.90 12.33 -12.33
N ILE A 190 -7.47 12.16 -13.52
CA ILE A 190 -7.90 13.29 -14.36
C ILE A 190 -8.92 14.16 -13.59
N LYS A 191 -9.90 13.53 -12.94
CA LYS A 191 -10.89 14.24 -12.12
C LYS A 191 -10.30 14.83 -10.85
N TRP A 192 -9.28 14.21 -10.28
CA TRP A 192 -8.54 14.80 -9.18
C TRP A 192 -7.74 16.05 -9.60
N PHE A 193 -7.20 16.07 -10.82
CA PHE A 193 -6.53 17.26 -11.36
C PHE A 193 -7.47 18.43 -11.59
N ASP A 194 -8.76 18.19 -11.87
CA ASP A 194 -9.76 19.26 -11.86
C ASP A 194 -9.85 19.92 -10.46
N VAL A 195 -9.82 19.12 -9.38
CA VAL A 195 -9.79 19.63 -8.00
C VAL A 195 -8.49 20.39 -7.72
N LEU A 196 -7.33 19.81 -8.07
CA LEU A 196 -6.03 20.46 -7.85
C LEU A 196 -5.87 21.77 -8.64
N LYS A 197 -6.54 21.89 -9.79
CA LYS A 197 -6.60 23.13 -10.55
C LYS A 197 -7.30 24.23 -9.76
N VAL A 198 -8.46 23.95 -9.16
CA VAL A 198 -9.16 24.94 -8.31
C VAL A 198 -8.30 25.29 -7.09
N VAL A 199 -7.67 24.29 -6.45
CA VAL A 199 -6.74 24.50 -5.33
C VAL A 199 -5.58 25.43 -5.74
N SER A 200 -4.96 25.18 -6.89
CA SER A 200 -3.84 25.97 -7.39
C SER A 200 -4.27 27.40 -7.69
N GLN A 201 -5.40 27.59 -8.38
CA GLN A 201 -5.95 28.91 -8.68
C GLN A 201 -6.26 29.72 -7.40
N THR A 202 -6.89 29.10 -6.40
CA THR A 202 -7.17 29.76 -5.12
C THR A 202 -5.89 30.12 -4.40
N THR A 203 -4.93 29.19 -4.27
CA THR A 203 -3.67 29.48 -3.57
C THR A 203 -2.86 30.58 -4.26
N GLU A 204 -2.75 30.56 -5.59
CA GLU A 204 -2.05 31.58 -6.37
C GLU A 204 -2.67 32.97 -6.20
N LYS A 205 -4.01 33.05 -6.22
CA LYS A 205 -4.75 34.30 -6.01
C LYS A 205 -4.35 34.97 -4.69
N TYR A 206 -4.37 34.22 -3.58
CA TYR A 206 -4.09 34.77 -2.25
C TYR A 206 -2.59 34.95 -1.98
N ILE A 207 -1.73 34.09 -2.53
CA ILE A 207 -0.28 34.28 -2.44
C ILE A 207 0.10 35.58 -3.15
N LYS A 208 -0.42 35.83 -4.36
CA LYS A 208 -0.16 37.08 -5.09
C LYS A 208 -0.75 38.31 -4.39
N LYS A 209 -1.95 38.18 -3.81
CA LYS A 209 -2.60 39.27 -3.05
C LYS A 209 -1.76 39.75 -1.87
N TYR A 210 -0.98 38.87 -1.26
CA TYR A 210 -0.16 39.16 -0.07
C TYR A 210 1.35 38.97 -0.29
N GLU A 211 1.80 38.96 -1.55
CA GLU A 211 3.19 38.70 -1.92
C GLU A 211 4.16 39.74 -1.34
N SER A 212 3.72 40.99 -1.17
CA SER A 212 4.50 42.07 -0.56
C SER A 212 4.87 41.82 0.91
N MET A 213 4.24 40.82 1.56
CA MET A 213 4.59 40.40 2.92
C MET A 213 5.80 39.44 2.94
N LEU A 214 6.22 38.93 1.79
CA LEU A 214 7.40 38.08 1.65
C LEU A 214 8.65 38.97 1.56
N SER A 215 9.70 38.67 2.33
CA SER A 215 10.95 39.43 2.26
C SER A 215 11.72 39.14 0.97
N GLU A 216 12.23 40.19 0.31
CA GLU A 216 13.28 40.08 -0.70
C GLU A 216 14.56 39.62 -0.02
N ASN A 217 14.87 38.32 -0.07
CA ASN A 217 16.22 37.73 -0.07
C ASN A 217 16.08 36.20 0.11
N LEU A 218 16.09 35.49 -1.02
CA LEU A 218 16.18 34.03 -1.06
C LEU A 218 17.61 33.64 -1.44
N ASP A 219 18.49 33.50 -0.44
CA ASP A 219 19.66 32.65 -0.62
C ASP A 219 19.21 31.20 -0.45
N SER A 220 18.99 30.53 -1.58
CA SER A 220 18.65 29.11 -1.61
C SER A 220 19.80 28.30 -1.00
N SER A 221 19.49 27.45 -0.02
CA SER A 221 20.46 26.50 0.54
C SER A 221 20.71 25.34 -0.44
N SER A 222 21.36 25.61 -1.59
CA SER A 222 21.52 24.65 -2.69
C SER A 222 22.54 23.54 -2.41
N PHE A 223 23.46 23.75 -1.46
CA PHE A 223 24.66 22.91 -1.33
C PHE A 223 24.38 21.45 -0.91
N ILE A 224 23.42 21.21 -0.01
CA ILE A 224 23.13 19.84 0.49
C ILE A 224 22.44 19.00 -0.59
N VAL A 225 21.54 19.60 -1.37
CA VAL A 225 20.79 18.89 -2.41
C VAL A 225 21.72 18.36 -3.52
N ASP A 226 22.78 19.08 -3.84
CA ASP A 226 23.68 18.70 -4.95
C ASP A 226 24.57 17.50 -4.62
N MET A 227 25.03 17.33 -3.37
CA MET A 227 25.73 16.12 -2.94
C MET A 227 24.80 14.90 -2.97
N TYR A 228 23.58 15.03 -2.43
CA TYR A 228 22.60 13.95 -2.43
C TYR A 228 22.18 13.55 -3.85
N LYS A 229 22.08 14.49 -4.79
CA LYS A 229 21.84 14.19 -6.22
C LYS A 229 22.91 13.26 -6.80
N GLN A 230 24.19 13.48 -6.47
CA GLN A 230 25.30 12.69 -7.02
C GLN A 230 25.36 11.27 -6.46
N ILE A 231 25.07 11.09 -5.17
CA ILE A 231 25.13 9.77 -4.50
C ILE A 231 23.83 8.96 -4.62
N ASN A 232 22.75 9.56 -5.13
CA ASN A 232 21.45 8.92 -5.36
C ASN A 232 21.33 8.26 -6.73
N ILE A 233 22.45 7.79 -7.27
CA ILE A 233 22.49 7.06 -8.54
C ILE A 233 23.23 5.74 -8.30
N PHE A 234 22.48 4.65 -8.33
CA PHE A 234 23.07 3.30 -8.42
C PHE A 234 23.10 2.90 -9.89
N PRO A 235 24.28 2.79 -10.51
CA PRO A 235 24.36 2.41 -11.91
C PRO A 235 23.94 0.95 -12.09
N ASP A 236 22.84 0.72 -12.80
CA ASP A 236 22.43 -0.62 -13.22
C ASP A 236 23.09 -1.00 -14.55
N LYS A 237 24.41 -1.23 -14.51
CA LYS A 237 25.16 -1.65 -15.70
C LYS A 237 24.56 -2.97 -16.24
N ASP A 238 24.28 -2.97 -17.54
CA ASP A 238 23.70 -4.11 -18.29
C ASP A 238 22.26 -4.49 -17.86
N ASN A 239 21.50 -3.59 -17.22
CA ASN A 239 20.12 -3.82 -16.76
C ASN A 239 19.98 -5.04 -15.82
N LYS A 240 21.02 -5.39 -15.04
CA LYS A 240 21.01 -6.58 -14.18
C LYS A 240 20.00 -6.46 -13.05
N ILE A 241 19.94 -5.32 -12.38
CA ILE A 241 19.00 -5.05 -11.29
C ILE A 241 17.59 -5.02 -11.84
N TYR A 242 17.37 -4.34 -12.98
CA TYR A 242 16.09 -4.32 -13.67
C TYR A 242 15.60 -5.74 -14.00
N ASN A 243 16.43 -6.53 -14.69
CA ASN A 243 16.06 -7.89 -15.09
C ASN A 243 15.80 -8.80 -13.88
N SER A 244 16.61 -8.68 -12.83
CA SER A 244 16.44 -9.48 -11.60
C SER A 244 15.16 -9.12 -10.86
N THR A 245 14.85 -7.82 -10.74
CA THR A 245 13.61 -7.37 -10.09
C THR A 245 12.38 -7.76 -10.91
N ASP A 246 12.45 -7.68 -12.24
CA ASP A 246 11.38 -8.11 -13.15
C ASP A 246 11.10 -9.62 -13.03
N GLU A 247 12.14 -10.45 -13.02
CA GLU A 247 12.01 -11.90 -12.83
C GLU A 247 11.40 -12.26 -11.48
N ILE A 248 11.82 -11.58 -10.42
CA ILE A 248 11.27 -11.71 -9.07
C ILE A 248 9.78 -11.39 -9.08
N ILE A 249 9.39 -10.24 -9.62
CA ILE A 249 7.99 -9.79 -9.68
C ILE A 249 7.13 -10.84 -10.40
N ARG A 250 7.57 -11.28 -11.57
CA ARG A 250 6.88 -12.32 -12.35
C ARG A 250 6.74 -13.63 -11.57
N THR A 251 7.84 -14.09 -10.96
CA THR A 251 7.88 -15.37 -10.24
C THR A 251 6.96 -15.37 -9.02
N TYR A 252 7.07 -14.36 -8.17
CA TYR A 252 6.28 -14.27 -6.94
C TYR A 252 4.82 -13.90 -7.21
N SER A 253 4.52 -13.16 -8.28
CA SER A 253 3.14 -12.92 -8.71
C SER A 253 2.47 -14.22 -9.15
N ASN A 254 3.14 -15.04 -9.98
CA ASN A 254 2.58 -16.31 -10.42
C ASN A 254 2.36 -17.29 -9.26
N ARG A 255 3.28 -17.30 -8.27
CA ARG A 255 3.12 -18.08 -7.05
C ARG A 255 1.93 -17.61 -6.23
N LEU A 256 1.80 -16.30 -6.02
CA LEU A 256 0.66 -15.71 -5.33
C LEU A 256 -0.66 -16.10 -6.01
N ASP A 257 -0.78 -15.93 -7.33
CA ASP A 257 -1.97 -16.31 -8.09
C ASP A 257 -2.27 -17.81 -7.98
N SER A 258 -1.25 -18.66 -7.90
CA SER A 258 -1.42 -20.09 -7.64
C SER A 258 -1.99 -20.36 -6.26
N ILE A 259 -1.43 -19.74 -5.23
CA ILE A 259 -1.89 -19.88 -3.84
C ILE A 259 -3.34 -19.42 -3.71
N ILE A 260 -3.68 -18.25 -4.27
CA ILE A 260 -5.05 -17.72 -4.21
C ILE A 260 -6.03 -18.62 -4.96
N ARG A 261 -5.65 -19.14 -6.13
CA ARG A 261 -6.48 -20.12 -6.85
C ARG A 261 -6.76 -21.34 -5.98
N ASN A 262 -5.77 -21.83 -5.24
CA ASN A 262 -5.94 -22.95 -4.30
C ASN A 262 -6.89 -22.58 -3.14
N CYS A 263 -6.78 -21.39 -2.56
CA CYS A 263 -7.74 -20.93 -1.53
C CYS A 263 -9.18 -20.87 -2.07
N ARG A 264 -9.36 -20.41 -3.32
CA ARG A 264 -10.67 -20.32 -4.00
C ARG A 264 -11.24 -21.68 -4.43
N LEU A 265 -10.45 -22.76 -4.43
CA LEU A 265 -10.97 -24.11 -4.75
C LEU A 265 -12.07 -24.54 -3.79
N SER A 266 -11.97 -24.17 -2.51
CA SER A 266 -12.99 -24.47 -1.49
C SER A 266 -14.38 -24.02 -1.93
N GLU A 267 -14.51 -22.83 -2.49
CA GLU A 267 -15.78 -22.30 -2.99
C GLU A 267 -16.28 -23.04 -4.23
N LYS A 268 -15.38 -23.35 -5.17
CA LYS A 268 -15.71 -24.07 -6.41
C LYS A 268 -16.21 -25.48 -6.09
N ILE A 269 -15.56 -26.14 -5.13
CA ILE A 269 -15.94 -27.46 -4.65
C ILE A 269 -17.26 -27.37 -3.90
N GLY A 270 -17.42 -26.39 -3.01
CA GLY A 270 -18.68 -26.10 -2.34
C GLY A 270 -19.86 -25.98 -3.31
N LYS A 271 -19.73 -25.15 -4.35
CA LYS A 271 -20.74 -25.00 -5.41
C LYS A 271 -21.02 -26.30 -6.17
N THR A 272 -19.97 -27.06 -6.49
CA THR A 272 -20.10 -28.35 -7.18
C THR A 272 -20.84 -29.37 -6.32
N MET A 273 -20.48 -29.48 -5.05
CA MET A 273 -21.14 -30.36 -4.09
C MET A 273 -22.59 -29.94 -3.87
N ASN A 274 -22.87 -28.66 -3.71
CA ASN A 274 -24.25 -28.18 -3.60
C ASN A 274 -25.09 -28.53 -4.83
N SER A 275 -24.58 -28.26 -6.04
CA SER A 275 -25.31 -28.51 -7.29
C SER A 275 -25.58 -29.99 -7.57
N LYS A 276 -24.64 -30.88 -7.21
CA LYS A 276 -24.77 -32.32 -7.48
C LYS A 276 -25.49 -33.05 -6.36
N PHE A 277 -25.36 -32.53 -5.14
CA PHE A 277 -25.52 -33.33 -3.94
C PHE A 277 -26.27 -32.62 -2.81
N GLN A 278 -26.70 -31.37 -3.02
CA GLN A 278 -27.43 -30.54 -2.04
C GLN A 278 -26.69 -30.33 -0.71
N ILE A 279 -25.37 -30.53 -0.69
CA ILE A 279 -24.54 -30.20 0.48
C ILE A 279 -24.46 -28.68 0.60
N ASP A 280 -24.68 -28.15 1.80
CA ASP A 280 -24.56 -26.72 2.05
C ASP A 280 -23.14 -26.22 1.76
N VAL A 281 -23.05 -25.14 1.00
CA VAL A 281 -21.77 -24.49 0.64
C VAL A 281 -21.11 -23.92 1.90
N GLY A 282 -21.91 -23.44 2.85
CA GLY A 282 -21.42 -22.89 4.12
C GLY A 282 -20.67 -23.93 4.95
N ALA A 283 -21.18 -25.15 5.05
CA ALA A 283 -20.52 -26.26 5.76
C ALA A 283 -19.13 -26.59 5.18
N ILE A 284 -19.01 -26.63 3.84
CA ILE A 284 -17.72 -26.89 3.17
C ILE A 284 -16.74 -25.73 3.39
N LYS A 285 -17.23 -24.47 3.31
CA LYS A 285 -16.41 -23.29 3.59
C LYS A 285 -15.87 -23.30 5.02
N GLN A 286 -16.72 -23.59 6.00
CA GLN A 286 -16.35 -23.64 7.41
C GLN A 286 -15.31 -24.74 7.68
N PHE A 287 -15.46 -25.90 7.02
CA PHE A 287 -14.49 -26.99 7.10
C PHE A 287 -13.11 -26.61 6.54
N CYS A 288 -13.06 -25.93 5.39
CA CYS A 288 -11.79 -25.51 4.78
C CYS A 288 -11.18 -24.26 5.43
N GLN A 289 -11.90 -23.55 6.29
CA GLN A 289 -11.48 -22.25 6.82
C GLN A 289 -10.17 -22.28 7.61
N PRO A 290 -9.91 -23.28 8.50
CA PRO A 290 -8.62 -23.39 9.19
C PRO A 290 -7.45 -23.51 8.22
N LEU A 291 -7.54 -24.42 7.24
CA LEU A 291 -6.54 -24.60 6.18
C LEU A 291 -6.25 -23.31 5.42
N ILE A 292 -7.30 -22.55 5.10
CA ILE A 292 -7.16 -21.27 4.40
C ILE A 292 -6.45 -20.24 5.29
N HIS A 293 -6.80 -20.17 6.58
CA HIS A 293 -6.15 -19.26 7.53
C HIS A 293 -4.66 -19.59 7.70
N ASP A 294 -4.26 -20.86 7.70
CA ASP A 294 -2.85 -21.24 7.83
C ASP A 294 -2.01 -20.83 6.62
N VAL A 295 -2.64 -20.59 5.46
CA VAL A 295 -1.98 -20.11 4.24
C VAL A 295 -1.80 -18.58 4.24
N TYR A 296 -2.52 -17.84 5.08
CA TYR A 296 -2.48 -16.37 5.13
C TYR A 296 -1.08 -15.78 5.32
N PRO A 297 -0.23 -16.29 6.23
CA PRO A 297 1.16 -15.85 6.34
C PRO A 297 1.90 -15.89 5.01
N GLY A 298 1.73 -16.97 4.24
CA GLY A 298 2.35 -17.14 2.93
C GLY A 298 1.90 -16.07 1.94
N ILE A 299 0.60 -15.80 1.87
CA ILE A 299 0.02 -14.77 0.98
C ILE A 299 0.57 -13.39 1.34
N HIS A 300 0.60 -13.05 2.63
CA HIS A 300 1.14 -11.78 3.12
C HIS A 300 2.60 -11.56 2.77
N ILE A 301 3.43 -12.57 2.98
CA ILE A 301 4.86 -12.46 2.65
C ILE A 301 5.04 -12.22 1.15
N HIS A 302 4.27 -12.88 0.29
CA HIS A 302 4.31 -12.64 -1.15
C HIS A 302 3.92 -11.20 -1.49
N TYR A 303 2.89 -10.62 -0.84
CA TYR A 303 2.56 -9.21 -1.05
C TYR A 303 3.68 -8.26 -0.68
N ILE A 304 4.23 -8.41 0.52
CA ILE A 304 5.29 -7.52 1.01
C ILE A 304 6.50 -7.62 0.09
N TYR A 305 6.84 -8.83 -0.36
CA TYR A 305 7.91 -9.07 -1.32
C TYR A 305 7.65 -8.35 -2.65
N LEU A 306 6.46 -8.54 -3.23
CA LEU A 306 6.07 -7.92 -4.50
C LEU A 306 6.05 -6.41 -4.40
N ASP A 307 5.50 -5.86 -3.32
CA ASP A 307 5.39 -4.42 -3.11
C ASP A 307 6.76 -3.76 -2.99
N LEU A 308 7.67 -4.37 -2.21
CA LEU A 308 9.04 -3.91 -2.06
C LEU A 308 9.81 -4.03 -3.39
N ALA A 309 9.68 -5.16 -4.10
CA ALA A 309 10.34 -5.36 -5.39
C ALA A 309 9.88 -4.33 -6.44
N CYS A 310 8.57 -4.03 -6.51
CA CYS A 310 8.04 -2.99 -7.40
C CYS A 310 8.56 -1.60 -7.02
N ALA A 311 8.62 -1.27 -5.72
CA ALA A 311 9.15 0.01 -5.26
C ALA A 311 10.65 0.18 -5.56
N LEU A 312 11.44 -0.89 -5.39
CA LEU A 312 12.85 -0.91 -5.75
C LEU A 312 13.05 -0.76 -7.26
N LYS A 313 12.29 -1.49 -8.09
CA LYS A 313 12.34 -1.36 -9.55
C LYS A 313 11.96 0.05 -10.00
N ALA A 314 10.93 0.66 -9.40
CA ALA A 314 10.55 2.04 -9.65
C ALA A 314 11.69 3.02 -9.29
N TYR A 315 12.37 2.82 -8.16
CA TYR A 315 13.54 3.60 -7.77
C TYR A 315 14.69 3.49 -8.80
N PHE A 316 15.09 2.28 -9.19
CA PHE A 316 16.22 2.08 -10.10
C PHE A 316 15.94 2.58 -11.53
N THR A 317 14.67 2.61 -11.93
CA THR A 317 14.24 3.13 -13.25
C THR A 317 13.85 4.60 -13.24
N SER A 318 13.90 5.27 -12.09
CA SER A 318 13.61 6.70 -11.99
C SER A 318 14.70 7.53 -12.67
N GLU A 319 14.30 8.58 -13.37
CA GLU A 319 15.21 9.42 -14.16
C GLU A 319 15.72 10.61 -13.34
N SER A 320 14.85 11.22 -12.53
CA SER A 320 15.19 12.36 -11.69
C SER A 320 15.56 11.98 -10.26
N PHE A 321 16.34 12.86 -9.61
CA PHE A 321 16.65 12.75 -8.18
C PHE A 321 15.38 12.73 -7.31
N VAL A 322 14.40 13.55 -7.65
CA VAL A 322 13.16 13.73 -6.88
C VAL A 322 12.30 12.48 -6.99
N GLU A 323 12.16 11.94 -8.21
CA GLU A 323 11.44 10.69 -8.47
C GLU A 323 12.06 9.53 -7.64
N ARG A 324 13.39 9.47 -7.57
CA ARG A 324 14.10 8.51 -6.70
C ARG A 324 13.79 8.71 -5.22
N GLN A 325 13.82 9.94 -4.72
CA GLN A 325 13.53 10.22 -3.31
C GLN A 325 12.09 9.85 -2.93
N LEU A 326 11.14 10.09 -3.81
CA LEU A 326 9.73 9.70 -3.59
C LEU A 326 9.56 8.18 -3.57
N ASN A 327 10.33 7.44 -4.39
CA ASN A 327 10.35 5.97 -4.29
C ASN A 327 11.03 5.46 -3.01
N LEU A 328 12.07 6.14 -2.51
CA LEU A 328 12.67 5.80 -1.19
C LEU A 328 11.69 6.02 -0.03
N ARG A 329 10.87 7.06 -0.11
CA ARG A 329 9.77 7.29 0.83
C ARG A 329 8.80 6.11 0.85
N ARG A 330 8.40 5.62 -0.34
CA ARG A 330 7.55 4.42 -0.49
C ARG A 330 8.21 3.18 0.11
N ILE A 331 9.50 2.95 -0.17
CA ILE A 331 10.27 1.82 0.38
C ILE A 331 10.26 1.86 1.92
N THR A 332 10.48 3.03 2.52
CA THR A 332 10.49 3.20 3.98
C THR A 332 9.14 2.79 4.60
N VAL A 333 8.03 3.19 3.98
CA VAL A 333 6.68 2.82 4.43
C VAL A 333 6.47 1.31 4.35
N ILE A 334 6.83 0.68 3.22
CA ILE A 334 6.71 -0.77 3.02
C ILE A 334 7.54 -1.54 4.04
N LEU A 335 8.77 -1.10 4.31
CA LEU A 335 9.65 -1.71 5.31
C LEU A 335 9.00 -1.68 6.69
N TYR A 336 8.49 -0.52 7.12
CA TYR A 336 7.86 -0.39 8.44
C TYR A 336 6.62 -1.28 8.55
N ASP A 337 5.65 -1.10 7.64
CA ASP A 337 4.33 -1.75 7.71
C ASP A 337 4.41 -3.25 7.41
N GLY A 338 5.24 -3.64 6.44
CA GLY A 338 5.48 -5.04 6.10
C GLY A 338 6.14 -5.79 7.25
N PHE A 339 7.18 -5.23 7.86
CA PHE A 339 7.84 -5.87 8.99
C PHE A 339 6.94 -5.92 10.24
N ALA A 340 6.15 -4.87 10.50
CA ALA A 340 5.18 -4.85 11.60
C ALA A 340 4.19 -6.03 11.51
N ARG A 341 3.83 -6.43 10.28
CA ARG A 341 2.92 -7.55 10.02
C ARG A 341 3.60 -8.91 10.06
N ILE A 342 4.81 -9.01 9.53
CA ILE A 342 5.58 -10.25 9.57
C ILE A 342 5.92 -10.62 11.02
N TYR A 343 6.46 -9.68 11.79
CA TYR A 343 7.04 -9.95 13.10
C TYR A 343 6.58 -9.00 14.20
N GLY A 344 6.44 -7.70 13.92
CA GLY A 344 6.05 -6.70 14.91
C GLY A 344 7.22 -6.09 15.70
N TYR A 345 6.99 -4.91 16.28
CA TYR A 345 8.00 -4.15 17.02
C TYR A 345 7.81 -4.17 18.54
N ASN A 346 6.62 -4.54 19.02
CA ASN A 346 6.27 -4.65 20.44
C ASN A 346 5.44 -5.91 20.67
N ASP A 347 5.24 -6.29 21.94
CA ASP A 347 4.57 -7.55 22.30
C ASP A 347 3.17 -7.66 21.71
N ALA A 348 2.38 -6.58 21.74
CA ALA A 348 1.04 -6.57 21.15
C ALA A 348 1.05 -6.83 19.63
N GLN A 349 2.04 -6.28 18.91
CA GLN A 349 2.21 -6.54 17.48
C GLN A 349 2.77 -7.94 17.22
N LYS A 350 3.74 -8.40 18.01
CA LYS A 350 4.29 -9.76 17.92
C LYS A 350 3.21 -10.81 18.13
N ASP A 351 2.29 -10.55 19.04
CA ASP A 351 1.14 -11.40 19.32
C ASP A 351 0.15 -11.54 18.16
N GLN A 352 0.12 -10.56 17.27
CA GLN A 352 -0.72 -10.53 16.07
C GLN A 352 0.07 -10.77 14.78
N SER A 353 1.35 -11.08 14.90
CA SER A 353 2.25 -11.25 13.75
C SER A 353 2.08 -12.60 13.09
N PHE A 354 2.39 -12.67 11.80
CA PHE A 354 2.36 -13.95 11.07
C PHE A 354 3.43 -14.92 11.56
N TRP A 355 4.57 -14.40 12.01
CA TRP A 355 5.66 -15.19 12.54
C TRP A 355 5.25 -16.03 13.76
N LYS A 356 4.38 -15.51 14.63
CA LYS A 356 3.86 -16.25 15.78
C LYS A 356 3.16 -17.54 15.36
N GLY A 357 2.36 -17.50 14.30
CA GLY A 357 1.68 -18.68 13.75
C GLY A 357 2.68 -19.73 13.25
N ILE A 358 3.66 -19.30 12.44
CA ILE A 358 4.72 -20.17 11.92
C ILE A 358 5.50 -20.83 13.07
N CYS A 359 5.90 -20.05 14.07
CA CYS A 359 6.63 -20.57 15.23
C CYS A 359 5.81 -21.56 16.04
N SER A 360 4.54 -21.26 16.30
CA SER A 360 3.66 -22.13 17.10
C SER A 360 3.50 -23.51 16.46
N ASN A 361 3.43 -23.57 15.13
CA ASN A 361 3.32 -24.83 14.39
C ASN A 361 4.64 -25.62 14.33
N LEU A 362 5.78 -24.94 14.44
CA LEU A 362 7.10 -25.55 14.30
C LEU A 362 7.86 -25.75 15.61
N GLN A 363 7.34 -25.27 16.74
CA GLN A 363 8.03 -25.30 18.06
C GLN A 363 8.42 -26.71 18.51
N HIS A 364 7.64 -27.73 18.11
CA HIS A 364 7.87 -29.15 18.43
C HIS A 364 8.40 -29.96 17.24
N SER A 365 8.79 -29.30 16.13
CA SER A 365 9.40 -30.00 15.00
C SER A 365 10.62 -30.79 15.48
N GLU A 366 10.82 -32.02 15.02
CA GLU A 366 12.03 -32.81 15.31
C GLU A 366 13.14 -32.60 14.28
N ASP A 367 12.81 -31.99 13.13
CA ASP A 367 13.74 -31.77 12.03
C ASP A 367 14.82 -30.73 12.38
N VAL A 368 16.08 -31.19 12.40
CA VAL A 368 17.25 -30.40 12.81
C VAL A 368 17.44 -29.18 11.92
N GLU A 369 17.24 -29.31 10.61
CA GLU A 369 17.45 -28.21 9.67
C GLU A 369 16.35 -27.14 9.79
N THR A 370 15.10 -27.56 10.01
CA THR A 370 14.00 -26.65 10.33
C THR A 370 14.28 -25.89 11.62
N LYS A 371 14.74 -26.55 12.70
CA LYS A 371 15.11 -25.87 13.95
C LYS A 371 16.22 -24.84 13.75
N LYS A 372 17.29 -25.21 13.05
CA LYS A 372 18.40 -24.30 12.76
C LYS A 372 17.91 -23.08 11.99
N LEU A 373 17.09 -23.29 10.95
CA LEU A 373 16.53 -22.22 10.14
C LEU A 373 15.59 -21.32 10.95
N LEU A 374 14.75 -21.90 11.81
CA LEU A 374 13.84 -21.17 12.70
C LEU A 374 14.63 -20.25 13.66
N ILE A 375 15.66 -20.79 14.34
CA ILE A 375 16.51 -20.02 15.27
C ILE A 375 17.26 -18.89 14.54
N LYS A 376 17.86 -19.20 13.38
CA LYS A 376 18.55 -18.20 12.54
C LYS A 376 17.61 -17.07 12.15
N THR A 377 16.43 -17.42 11.65
CA THR A 377 15.42 -16.46 11.16
C THR A 377 14.88 -15.61 12.32
N GLN A 378 14.55 -16.24 13.44
CA GLN A 378 14.13 -15.58 14.68
C GLN A 378 15.13 -14.50 15.11
N LYS A 379 16.42 -14.85 15.15
CA LYS A 379 17.48 -13.91 15.54
C LYS A 379 17.52 -12.69 14.61
N VAL A 380 17.44 -12.89 13.30
CA VAL A 380 17.43 -11.79 12.32
C VAL A 380 16.20 -10.90 12.51
N LEU A 381 15.03 -11.49 12.75
CA LEU A 381 13.80 -10.74 13.02
C LEU A 381 13.88 -9.96 14.34
N ASP A 382 14.46 -10.54 15.39
CA ASP A 382 14.69 -9.83 16.65
C ASP A 382 15.62 -8.63 16.49
N ASP A 383 16.71 -8.78 15.73
CA ASP A 383 17.64 -7.69 15.44
C ASP A 383 16.96 -6.58 14.62
N LEU A 384 16.16 -6.95 13.61
CA LEU A 384 15.38 -6.00 12.80
C LEU A 384 14.33 -5.24 13.63
N SER A 385 13.68 -5.90 14.59
CA SER A 385 12.66 -5.27 15.45
C SER A 385 13.22 -4.14 16.33
N LYS A 386 14.52 -4.19 16.60
CA LYS A 386 15.26 -3.21 17.41
C LYS A 386 15.90 -2.11 16.57
N ASP A 387 15.99 -2.27 15.25
CA ASP A 387 16.59 -1.31 14.34
C ASP A 387 15.73 -0.05 14.25
N GLN A 388 16.13 1.01 14.95
CA GLN A 388 15.41 2.29 15.02
C GLN A 388 15.32 3.00 13.66
N SER A 389 16.16 2.62 12.69
CA SER A 389 16.09 3.17 11.34
C SER A 389 14.94 2.57 10.52
N ILE A 390 14.40 1.43 10.96
CA ILE A 390 13.21 0.76 10.42
C ILE A 390 12.02 1.00 11.35
N ASN A 391 12.17 0.76 12.65
CA ASN A 391 11.15 0.99 13.69
C ASN A 391 11.02 2.49 14.02
N ASN A 392 10.52 3.26 13.06
CA ASN A 392 10.31 4.70 13.20
C ASN A 392 8.85 5.07 12.89
N PRO A 393 7.93 4.92 13.86
CA PRO A 393 6.51 5.21 13.65
C PRO A 393 6.28 6.66 13.25
N THR A 394 7.05 7.60 13.80
CA THR A 394 6.92 9.04 13.49
C THR A 394 7.24 9.35 12.04
N LEU A 395 8.33 8.79 11.51
CA LEU A 395 8.71 8.97 10.10
C LEU A 395 7.69 8.29 9.18
N ARG A 396 7.28 7.06 9.52
CA ARG A 396 6.25 6.33 8.76
C ARG A 396 4.94 7.11 8.69
N GLU A 397 4.48 7.70 9.80
CA GLU A 397 3.27 8.51 9.79
C GLU A 397 3.41 9.77 8.95
N CYS A 398 4.57 10.42 8.99
CA CYS A 398 4.89 11.59 8.18
C CYS A 398 4.84 11.27 6.67
N PHE A 399 5.31 10.09 6.27
CA PHE A 399 5.38 9.67 4.87
C PHE A 399 4.04 9.22 4.28
N ILE A 400 3.07 8.87 5.13
CA ILE A 400 1.75 8.42 4.68
C ILE A 400 0.72 9.54 4.76
N HIS A 401 0.76 10.34 5.81
CA HIS A 401 -0.29 11.31 6.09
C HIS A 401 0.23 12.73 5.86
N TYR A 402 -0.32 13.43 4.87
CA TYR A 402 -0.09 14.87 4.71
C TYR A 402 -0.53 15.66 5.95
N ARG A 403 -1.53 15.15 6.69
CA ARG A 403 -1.99 15.70 7.97
C ARG A 403 -2.49 14.58 8.89
N LYS A 404 -2.18 14.70 10.18
CA LYS A 404 -2.73 13.84 11.24
C LYS A 404 -3.26 14.68 12.40
N GLY A 405 -4.58 14.79 12.51
CA GLY A 405 -5.22 15.67 13.49
C GLY A 405 -4.81 17.12 13.23
N LYS A 406 -4.27 17.80 14.25
CA LYS A 406 -3.77 19.18 14.15
C LYS A 406 -2.39 19.28 13.51
N ILE A 407 -1.68 18.18 13.33
CA ILE A 407 -0.31 18.18 12.83
C ILE A 407 -0.34 18.18 11.31
N ASP A 408 0.14 19.28 10.73
CA ASP A 408 0.43 19.38 9.31
C ASP A 408 1.83 18.84 9.03
N ASN A 409 1.91 17.82 8.16
CA ASN A 409 3.16 17.15 7.85
C ASN A 409 3.79 17.61 6.55
N VAL A 410 3.17 18.45 5.72
CA VAL A 410 3.61 18.63 4.32
C VAL A 410 5.05 19.16 4.20
N ILE A 411 5.44 20.07 5.10
CA ILE A 411 6.80 20.59 5.17
C ILE A 411 7.77 19.51 5.66
N LYS A 412 7.44 18.87 6.79
CA LYS A 412 8.28 17.82 7.38
C LYS A 412 8.45 16.64 6.42
N LEU A 413 7.39 16.27 5.70
CA LEU A 413 7.39 15.23 4.69
C LEU A 413 8.40 15.56 3.60
N HIS A 414 8.39 16.80 3.07
CA HIS A 414 9.40 17.22 2.11
C HIS A 414 10.82 17.14 2.69
N GLU A 415 11.05 17.68 3.89
CA GLU A 415 12.38 17.68 4.52
C GLU A 415 12.91 16.27 4.75
N GLU A 416 12.10 15.38 5.32
CA GLU A 416 12.49 14.00 5.58
C GLU A 416 12.68 13.20 4.28
N THR A 417 11.90 13.50 3.24
CA THR A 417 12.09 12.91 1.90
C THR A 417 13.42 13.33 1.31
N MET A 418 13.85 14.58 1.50
CA MET A 418 15.15 15.06 1.00
C MET A 418 16.34 14.55 1.82
N LYS A 419 16.14 14.19 3.09
CA LYS A 419 17.18 13.59 3.96
C LYS A 419 17.37 12.10 3.71
N ALA A 420 16.44 11.42 3.04
CA ALA A 420 16.51 10.00 2.79
C ALA A 420 17.83 9.66 2.08
N PHE A 421 18.62 8.78 2.71
CA PHE A 421 19.94 8.40 2.22
C PHE A 421 19.86 7.06 1.50
N PRO A 422 20.05 7.02 0.17
CA PRO A 422 19.74 5.86 -0.65
C PRO A 422 20.48 4.58 -0.20
N ILE A 423 21.76 4.68 0.12
CA ILE A 423 22.56 3.53 0.59
C ILE A 423 22.00 2.96 1.89
N ALA A 424 21.57 3.82 2.83
CA ALA A 424 20.98 3.36 4.08
C ALA A 424 19.63 2.67 3.83
N GLU A 425 18.75 3.26 3.03
CA GLU A 425 17.43 2.67 2.73
C GLU A 425 17.54 1.35 1.95
N MET A 426 18.51 1.24 1.03
CA MET A 426 18.81 -0.01 0.34
C MET A 426 19.38 -1.06 1.29
N ALA A 427 20.28 -0.69 2.20
CA ALA A 427 20.81 -1.61 3.19
C ALA A 427 19.69 -2.18 4.09
N LYS A 428 18.75 -1.34 4.55
CA LYS A 428 17.56 -1.78 5.29
C LYS A 428 16.68 -2.72 4.46
N SER A 429 16.42 -2.37 3.20
CA SER A 429 15.64 -3.20 2.26
C SER A 429 16.27 -4.58 2.08
N MET A 430 17.59 -4.63 1.92
CA MET A 430 18.33 -5.88 1.78
C MET A 430 18.22 -6.77 3.04
N LYS A 431 18.28 -6.19 4.25
CA LYS A 431 18.09 -6.98 5.48
C LYS A 431 16.74 -7.71 5.49
N LEU A 432 15.66 -7.04 5.07
CA LEU A 432 14.34 -7.67 4.98
C LEU A 432 14.30 -8.69 3.84
N LEU A 433 14.74 -8.32 2.63
CA LEU A 433 14.72 -9.20 1.45
C LEU A 433 15.49 -10.51 1.65
N ILE A 434 16.59 -10.49 2.40
CA ILE A 434 17.40 -11.68 2.71
C ILE A 434 16.62 -12.65 3.61
N VAL A 435 15.80 -12.16 4.53
CA VAL A 435 15.07 -13.04 5.47
C VAL A 435 13.74 -13.55 4.90
N LEU A 436 13.10 -12.83 3.97
CA LEU A 436 11.80 -13.26 3.42
C LEU A 436 11.80 -14.69 2.83
N PRO A 437 12.80 -15.15 2.04
CA PRO A 437 12.82 -16.51 1.53
C PRO A 437 12.87 -17.57 2.62
N ASP A 438 13.62 -17.33 3.71
CA ASP A 438 13.70 -18.24 4.86
C ASP A 438 12.33 -18.35 5.54
N ILE A 439 11.61 -17.22 5.68
CA ILE A 439 10.24 -17.21 6.23
C ILE A 439 9.27 -17.95 5.30
N ILE A 440 9.36 -17.78 3.97
CA ILE A 440 8.52 -18.52 3.01
C ILE A 440 8.76 -20.03 3.15
N LYS A 441 10.02 -20.45 3.25
CA LYS A 441 10.38 -21.85 3.43
C LYS A 441 9.81 -22.42 4.73
N LEU A 442 9.99 -21.70 5.85
CA LEU A 442 9.43 -22.10 7.14
C LEU A 442 7.90 -22.14 7.12
N ASN A 443 7.26 -21.19 6.44
CA ASN A 443 5.81 -21.19 6.27
C ASN A 443 5.32 -22.45 5.51
N ALA A 444 6.01 -22.84 4.44
CA ALA A 444 5.69 -24.07 3.71
C ALA A 444 5.85 -25.32 4.60
N THR A 445 6.90 -25.38 5.42
CA THR A 445 7.08 -26.46 6.39
C THR A 445 5.98 -26.46 7.45
N SER A 446 5.63 -25.29 7.99
CA SER A 446 4.52 -25.10 8.94
C SER A 446 3.20 -25.62 8.37
N LEU A 447 2.87 -25.24 7.13
CA LEU A 447 1.69 -25.73 6.43
C LEU A 447 1.69 -27.27 6.28
N ALA A 448 2.84 -27.87 5.96
CA ALA A 448 2.95 -29.32 5.83
C ALA A 448 2.77 -30.06 7.16
N VAL A 449 3.06 -29.43 8.31
CA VAL A 449 2.79 -29.97 9.64
C VAL A 449 1.30 -29.88 9.95
N VAL A 450 0.68 -28.72 9.71
CA VAL A 450 -0.76 -28.54 9.95
C VAL A 450 -1.60 -29.47 9.08
N ASN A 451 -1.25 -29.60 7.79
CA ASN A 451 -1.92 -30.54 6.89
C ASN A 451 -1.84 -31.99 7.41
N ARG A 452 -0.68 -32.43 7.91
CA ARG A 452 -0.52 -33.76 8.49
C ARG A 452 -1.34 -33.96 9.76
N SER A 453 -1.39 -32.95 10.64
CA SER A 453 -2.21 -33.00 11.84
C SER A 453 -3.71 -33.04 11.52
N LEU A 454 -4.15 -32.31 10.49
CA LEU A 454 -5.52 -32.37 10.00
C LEU A 454 -5.84 -33.71 9.34
N GLU A 455 -4.91 -34.29 8.58
CA GLU A 455 -5.04 -35.65 8.04
C GLU A 455 -5.16 -36.67 9.16
N GLN A 456 -4.34 -36.58 10.21
CA GLN A 456 -4.42 -37.46 11.38
C GLN A 456 -5.74 -37.27 12.13
N SER A 457 -6.14 -36.03 12.42
CA SER A 457 -7.43 -35.75 13.04
C SER A 457 -8.60 -36.22 12.17
N PHE A 458 -8.46 -36.15 10.84
CA PHE A 458 -9.46 -36.66 9.91
C PHE A 458 -9.49 -38.19 9.91
N GLU A 459 -8.35 -38.88 9.92
CA GLU A 459 -8.31 -40.35 10.01
C GLU A 459 -8.81 -40.85 11.38
N GLU A 460 -8.49 -40.15 12.47
CA GLU A 460 -9.02 -40.38 13.81
C GLU A 460 -10.54 -40.15 13.84
N LYS A 461 -11.02 -39.04 13.27
CA LYS A 461 -12.46 -38.75 13.13
C LYS A 461 -13.15 -39.56 12.04
N LYS A 462 -12.45 -40.17 11.09
CA LYS A 462 -13.02 -41.08 10.08
C LYS A 462 -13.37 -42.42 10.72
N ASN A 463 -12.67 -42.77 11.81
CA ASN A 463 -13.03 -43.89 12.66
C ASN A 463 -14.19 -43.55 13.62
N GLU A 464 -14.35 -42.30 14.05
CA GLU A 464 -15.47 -41.87 14.95
C GLU A 464 -16.73 -41.35 14.23
N ASN A 465 -16.61 -40.70 13.06
CA ASN A 465 -17.70 -40.05 12.31
C ASN A 465 -17.98 -40.74 10.97
N ARG A 466 -17.90 -42.07 10.93
CA ARG A 466 -18.65 -42.84 9.92
C ARG A 466 -20.10 -42.37 9.89
N ASP A 467 -20.70 -42.09 11.05
CA ASP A 467 -22.11 -41.77 11.18
C ASP A 467 -22.51 -40.39 10.63
N SER A 468 -21.61 -39.39 10.62
CA SER A 468 -21.92 -38.08 10.01
C SER A 468 -21.75 -38.05 8.49
N LEU A 469 -20.76 -38.79 7.96
CA LEU A 469 -20.60 -39.00 6.51
C LEU A 469 -21.71 -39.93 5.99
N TYR A 470 -22.09 -40.96 6.76
CA TYR A 470 -23.26 -41.79 6.48
C TYR A 470 -24.56 -41.01 6.64
N SER A 471 -24.71 -40.07 7.58
CA SER A 471 -25.92 -39.25 7.70
C SER A 471 -26.13 -38.31 6.50
N ILE A 472 -25.05 -37.77 5.92
CA ILE A 472 -25.12 -36.99 4.67
C ILE A 472 -25.42 -37.91 3.48
N LEU A 473 -24.85 -39.12 3.45
CA LEU A 473 -25.16 -40.13 2.44
C LEU A 473 -26.60 -40.70 2.59
N ASP A 474 -27.15 -40.76 3.80
CA ASP A 474 -28.50 -41.21 4.14
C ASP A 474 -29.57 -40.19 3.71
N MET A 475 -29.18 -38.93 3.53
CA MET A 475 -30.01 -37.89 2.91
C MET A 475 -30.13 -38.04 1.38
N ILE A 476 -29.38 -38.95 0.75
CA ILE A 476 -29.50 -39.28 -0.67
C ILE A 476 -30.55 -40.39 -0.82
N PRO A 477 -31.75 -40.09 -1.34
CA PRO A 477 -32.84 -41.07 -1.40
C PRO A 477 -32.59 -42.21 -2.39
N ASN A 478 -31.66 -42.03 -3.34
CA ASN A 478 -31.32 -43.03 -4.36
C ASN A 478 -30.03 -43.79 -3.99
N ALA A 479 -30.18 -45.10 -3.75
CA ALA A 479 -29.11 -46.00 -3.32
C ALA A 479 -27.96 -46.15 -4.35
N GLU A 480 -28.25 -46.05 -5.64
CA GLU A 480 -27.25 -46.14 -6.71
C GLU A 480 -26.39 -44.88 -6.79
N LEU A 481 -27.04 -43.72 -6.67
CA LEU A 481 -26.39 -42.41 -6.56
C LEU A 481 -25.50 -42.35 -5.31
N LYS A 482 -26.02 -42.79 -4.15
CA LYS A 482 -25.28 -42.85 -2.89
C LYS A 482 -24.00 -43.69 -2.98
N LYS A 483 -24.04 -44.83 -3.69
CA LYS A 483 -22.87 -45.71 -3.89
C LYS A 483 -21.84 -45.09 -4.82
N LYS A 484 -22.28 -44.44 -5.91
CA LYS A 484 -21.41 -43.74 -6.86
C LYS A 484 -20.72 -42.52 -6.21
N PHE A 485 -21.45 -41.82 -5.36
CA PHE A 485 -21.05 -40.63 -4.63
C PHE A 485 -20.01 -40.90 -3.54
N LYS A 486 -20.13 -42.04 -2.83
CA LYS A 486 -19.17 -42.46 -1.80
C LYS A 486 -17.75 -42.59 -2.39
N ASN A 487 -17.64 -43.10 -3.61
CA ASN A 487 -16.36 -43.23 -4.30
C ASN A 487 -15.87 -41.87 -4.83
N ASP A 488 -16.75 -41.10 -5.48
CA ASP A 488 -16.41 -39.78 -6.05
C ASP A 488 -15.97 -38.72 -5.02
N ILE A 489 -16.52 -38.74 -3.79
CA ILE A 489 -16.13 -37.82 -2.72
C ILE A 489 -14.78 -38.17 -2.15
N ILE A 490 -14.53 -39.43 -1.79
CA ILE A 490 -13.25 -39.84 -1.21
C ILE A 490 -12.12 -39.48 -2.17
N ASP A 491 -12.28 -39.82 -3.46
CA ASP A 491 -11.30 -39.51 -4.49
C ASP A 491 -11.08 -38.00 -4.63
N LYS A 492 -12.13 -37.17 -4.66
CA LYS A 492 -11.99 -35.71 -4.79
C LYS A 492 -11.49 -35.02 -3.53
N PHE A 493 -11.80 -35.56 -2.35
CA PHE A 493 -11.31 -35.03 -1.07
C PHE A 493 -9.82 -35.35 -0.89
N GLU A 494 -9.40 -36.57 -1.25
CA GLU A 494 -7.99 -36.92 -1.35
C GLU A 494 -7.27 -36.03 -2.38
N ASP A 495 -7.91 -35.72 -3.51
CA ASP A 495 -7.37 -34.81 -4.52
C ASP A 495 -7.21 -33.35 -4.00
N ILE A 496 -8.05 -32.91 -3.06
CA ILE A 496 -7.90 -31.62 -2.35
C ILE A 496 -6.70 -31.67 -1.40
N LEU A 497 -6.62 -32.70 -0.56
CA LEU A 497 -5.52 -32.89 0.40
C LEU A 497 -4.16 -32.99 -0.33
N ILE A 498 -4.11 -33.71 -1.44
CA ILE A 498 -2.92 -33.83 -2.30
C ILE A 498 -2.56 -32.49 -2.96
N LYS A 499 -3.55 -31.66 -3.35
CA LYS A 499 -3.29 -30.34 -3.95
C LYS A 499 -2.90 -29.27 -2.94
N PHE A 500 -3.29 -29.39 -1.67
CA PHE A 500 -2.75 -28.56 -0.58
C PHE A 500 -1.33 -28.98 -0.15
N LYS A 501 -0.84 -30.17 -0.55
CA LYS A 501 0.55 -30.64 -0.34
C LYS A 501 1.56 -30.06 -1.33
N ARG A 502 1.12 -29.46 -2.44
CA ARG A 502 1.97 -28.88 -3.50
C ARG A 502 1.85 -27.37 -3.52
#